data_AF-A0A6S7AZR8-F1
#
_entry.id   AF-A0A6S7AZR8-F1
#
_cell.length_a   1.000
_cell.length_b   1.000
_cell.length_c   1.000
_cell.angle_alpha   90.00
_cell.angle_beta   90.00
_cell.angle_gamma   90.00
#
_symmetry.space_group_name_H-M   'P 1'
#
loop_
_entity.id
_entity.type
_entity.pdbx_description
1 polymer ?
#
loop_
_entity_poly.entity_id
_entity_poly.type
_entity_poly.pdbx_seq_one_letter_code
_entity_poly.pdbx_strand_id
1 'polypeptide(L)'
;MSNTNAQTCSLTDALALHGVGLTAAAANKVLSAAGVIAKRWRESGKPGRPPKSYWALTDLGKQFAVEEENSMSPEPTIRYRVDAFSALWAHPDVQETLAAMLNEGEVRIREKGAEQF
;
A
#
# COMPACT_ATOMS: atom_id res chain seq x y z
N MET A 1 -19.44 11.98 16.32
CA MET A 1 -18.15 12.63 16.02
C MET A 1 -17.07 11.63 16.40
N SER A 2 -16.64 10.77 15.47
CA SER A 2 -15.70 9.70 15.81
C SER A 2 -14.29 10.27 15.92
N ASN A 3 -13.76 10.32 17.13
CA ASN A 3 -12.35 10.50 17.45
C ASN A 3 -11.51 9.54 16.62
N THR A 4 -10.64 10.03 15.72
CA THR A 4 -9.30 9.44 15.53
C THR A 4 -8.42 10.36 14.69
N ASN A 5 -7.58 11.16 15.34
CA ASN A 5 -6.28 11.57 14.76
C ASN A 5 -5.37 10.32 14.72
N ALA A 6 -5.80 9.25 14.03
CA ALA A 6 -4.95 8.09 13.86
C ALA A 6 -3.75 8.53 13.02
N GLN A 7 -2.55 8.38 13.56
CA GLN A 7 -1.35 8.78 12.85
C GLN A 7 -1.23 7.95 11.56
N THR A 8 -1.24 8.63 10.42
CA THR A 8 -1.07 8.00 9.11
C THR A 8 0.34 8.26 8.58
N CYS A 9 0.85 7.32 7.79
CA CYS A 9 2.16 7.42 7.16
C CYS A 9 2.14 6.88 5.72
N SER A 10 3.20 7.11 4.96
CA SER A 10 3.35 6.52 3.62
C SER A 10 3.59 5.01 3.72
N LEU A 11 3.35 4.26 2.64
CA LEU A 11 3.65 2.82 2.61
C LEU A 11 5.14 2.55 2.93
N THR A 12 6.04 3.37 2.39
CA THR A 12 7.48 3.23 2.64
C THR A 12 7.80 3.40 4.13
N ASP A 13 7.22 4.40 4.78
CA ASP A 13 7.42 4.64 6.20
C ASP A 13 6.83 3.50 7.03
N ALA A 14 5.63 3.03 6.67
CA ALA A 14 4.96 1.93 7.36
C ALA A 14 5.80 0.63 7.29
N LEU A 15 6.33 0.30 6.11
CA LEU A 15 7.21 -0.85 5.94
C LEU A 15 8.48 -0.72 6.79
N ALA A 16 9.09 0.47 6.83
CA ALA A 16 10.29 0.73 7.63
C ALA A 16 10.02 0.65 9.14
N LEU A 17 8.94 1.28 9.61
CA LEU A 17 8.49 1.28 11.00
C LEU A 17 8.26 -0.14 11.53
N HIS A 18 7.76 -1.03 10.68
CA HIS A 18 7.40 -2.41 11.04
C HIS A 18 8.45 -3.44 10.59
N GLY A 19 9.63 -3.00 10.13
CA GLY A 19 10.75 -3.88 9.78
C GLY A 19 10.49 -4.79 8.58
N VAL A 20 9.57 -4.43 7.69
CA VAL A 20 9.23 -5.21 6.50
C VAL A 20 10.24 -4.93 5.39
N GLY A 21 11.03 -5.93 5.03
CA GLY A 21 12.10 -5.85 4.02
C GLY A 21 11.63 -5.78 2.56
N LEU A 22 10.48 -5.19 2.26
CA LEU A 22 10.00 -5.02 0.88
C LEU A 22 10.16 -3.59 0.40
N THR A 23 10.28 -3.42 -0.92
CA THR A 23 10.07 -2.10 -1.53
C THR A 23 8.59 -1.74 -1.54
N ALA A 24 8.26 -0.46 -1.56
CA ALA A 24 6.87 -0.01 -1.72
C ALA A 24 6.22 -0.59 -3.00
N ALA A 25 6.99 -0.76 -4.09
CA ALA A 25 6.50 -1.37 -5.32
C ALA A 25 6.15 -2.86 -5.13
N ALA A 26 7.01 -3.63 -4.46
CA ALA A 26 6.74 -5.04 -4.16
C ALA A 26 5.56 -5.19 -3.18
N ALA A 27 5.52 -4.36 -2.14
CA ALA A 27 4.41 -4.33 -1.20
C ALA A 27 3.08 -3.98 -1.89
N ASN A 28 3.05 -3.01 -2.81
CA ASN A 28 1.85 -2.71 -3.58
C ASN A 28 1.37 -3.90 -4.42
N LYS A 29 2.28 -4.70 -4.99
CA LYS A 29 1.88 -5.93 -5.70
C LYS A 29 1.19 -6.91 -4.75
N VAL A 30 1.80 -7.17 -3.59
CA VAL A 30 1.24 -8.08 -2.58
C VAL A 30 -0.11 -7.57 -2.10
N LEU A 31 -0.21 -6.31 -1.71
CA LEU A 31 -1.46 -5.71 -1.23
C LEU A 31 -2.55 -5.69 -2.32
N SER A 32 -2.17 -5.53 -3.59
CA SER A 32 -3.13 -5.58 -4.70
C SER A 32 -3.62 -7.00 -4.94
N ALA A 33 -2.73 -7.99 -4.94
CA ALA A 33 -3.08 -9.39 -5.13
C ALA A 33 -3.89 -9.95 -3.94
N ALA A 34 -3.60 -9.48 -2.72
CA ALA A 34 -4.37 -9.79 -1.52
C ALA A 34 -5.70 -9.02 -1.41
N GLY A 35 -6.07 -8.21 -2.42
CA GLY A 35 -7.35 -7.50 -2.43
C GLY A 35 -7.46 -6.34 -1.44
N VAL A 36 -6.36 -5.83 -0.89
CA VAL A 36 -6.32 -4.66 0.02
C VAL A 36 -6.43 -3.36 -0.78
N ILE A 37 -5.75 -3.30 -1.93
CA ILE A 37 -5.81 -2.18 -2.86
C ILE A 37 -6.24 -2.66 -4.25
N ALA A 38 -6.87 -1.79 -5.02
CA ALA A 38 -7.30 -2.09 -6.37
C ALA A 38 -6.91 -0.96 -7.33
N LYS A 39 -6.61 -1.35 -8.58
CA LYS A 39 -6.33 -0.40 -9.64
C LYS A 39 -7.64 0.18 -10.16
N ARG A 40 -7.82 1.49 -10.00
CA ARG A 40 -8.95 2.23 -10.57
C ARG A 40 -8.49 3.06 -11.76
N TRP A 41 -9.45 3.43 -12.60
CA TRP A 41 -9.22 4.21 -13.80
C TRP A 41 -10.01 5.50 -13.75
N ARG A 42 -9.44 6.54 -14.35
CA ARG A 42 -10.09 7.82 -14.56
C ARG A 42 -9.74 8.36 -15.93
N GLU A 43 -10.62 9.18 -16.46
CA GLU A 43 -10.33 9.93 -17.68
C GLU A 43 -9.18 10.90 -17.45
N SER A 44 -8.36 11.09 -18.49
CA SER A 44 -7.35 12.13 -18.47
C SER A 44 -8.02 13.49 -18.57
N GLY A 45 -7.69 14.42 -17.68
CA GLY A 45 -8.15 15.82 -17.78
C GLY A 45 -7.63 16.57 -19.02
N LYS A 46 -6.76 15.94 -19.82
CA LYS A 46 -6.35 16.43 -21.15
C LYS A 46 -7.09 15.65 -22.25
N PRO A 47 -7.82 16.32 -23.16
CA PRO A 47 -8.50 15.69 -24.27
C PRO A 47 -7.58 14.82 -25.12
N GLY A 48 -8.09 13.68 -25.60
CA GLY A 48 -7.37 12.78 -26.50
C GLY A 48 -6.25 11.94 -25.87
N ARG A 49 -6.09 11.97 -24.54
CA ARG A 49 -5.12 11.11 -23.83
C ARG A 49 -5.78 9.85 -23.26
N PRO A 50 -5.03 8.73 -23.17
CA PRO A 50 -5.55 7.51 -22.57
C PRO A 50 -5.92 7.73 -21.08
N PRO A 51 -6.87 6.94 -20.55
CA PRO A 51 -7.20 6.93 -19.14
C PRO A 51 -5.98 6.72 -18.25
N LYS A 52 -5.97 7.37 -17.09
CA LYS A 52 -4.94 7.18 -16.06
C LYS A 52 -5.42 6.19 -15.04
N SER A 53 -4.50 5.35 -14.56
CA SER A 53 -4.76 4.45 -13.45
C SER A 53 -4.15 4.94 -12.15
N TYR A 54 -4.82 4.67 -11.05
CA TYR A 54 -4.33 4.95 -9.70
C TYR A 54 -4.72 3.81 -8.75
N TRP A 55 -4.05 3.73 -7.60
CA TRP A 55 -4.39 2.78 -6.55
C TRP A 55 -5.46 3.37 -5.64
N ALA A 56 -6.45 2.55 -5.29
CA ALA A 56 -7.51 2.89 -4.36
C ALA A 56 -7.69 1.78 -3.32
N LEU A 57 -8.20 2.12 -2.14
CA LEU A 57 -8.51 1.15 -1.10
C LEU A 57 -9.78 0.35 -1.46
N THR A 58 -9.73 -0.95 -1.24
CA THR A 58 -10.92 -1.78 -1.17
C THR A 58 -11.59 -1.65 0.20
N ASP A 59 -12.73 -2.30 0.40
CA ASP A 59 -13.37 -2.32 1.71
C ASP A 59 -12.53 -3.03 2.78
N LEU A 60 -11.69 -4.00 2.39
CA LEU A 60 -10.67 -4.57 3.26
C LEU A 60 -9.60 -3.53 3.61
N GLY A 61 -9.07 -2.81 2.61
CA GLY A 61 -8.02 -1.81 2.82
C GLY A 61 -8.44 -0.65 3.73
N LYS A 62 -9.70 -0.22 3.68
CA LYS A 62 -10.25 0.85 4.55
C LYS A 62 -10.17 0.50 6.05
N GLN A 63 -10.06 -0.78 6.38
CA GLN A 63 -9.89 -1.23 7.77
C GLN A 63 -8.50 -0.94 8.34
N PHE A 64 -7.52 -0.55 7.52
CA PHE A 64 -6.13 -0.34 7.94
C PHE A 64 -5.49 0.95 7.41
N ALA A 65 -6.10 1.56 6.40
CA ALA A 65 -5.59 2.76 5.75
C ALA A 65 -6.75 3.72 5.42
N VAL A 66 -6.40 4.94 5.05
CA VAL A 66 -7.33 5.96 4.59
C VAL A 66 -6.87 6.52 3.24
N GLU A 67 -7.82 7.01 2.47
CA GLU A 67 -7.58 7.79 1.26
C GLU A 67 -7.60 9.26 1.64
N GLU A 68 -6.45 9.93 1.56
CA GLU A 68 -6.34 11.37 1.81
C GLU A 68 -6.39 12.13 0.48
N GLU A 69 -7.20 13.19 0.44
CA GLU A 69 -7.22 14.09 -0.71
C GLU A 69 -5.88 14.82 -0.84
N ASN A 70 -5.39 14.94 -2.07
CA ASN A 70 -4.14 15.63 -2.34
C ASN A 70 -4.44 16.93 -3.09
N SER A 71 -4.12 18.09 -2.51
CA SER A 71 -4.35 19.38 -3.18
C SER A 71 -3.54 19.52 -4.48
N MET A 72 -2.46 18.77 -4.63
CA MET A 72 -1.58 18.77 -5.81
C MET A 72 -1.94 17.69 -6.84
N SER A 73 -2.79 16.73 -6.47
CA SER A 73 -3.24 15.68 -7.39
C SER A 73 -4.71 15.35 -7.19
N PRO A 74 -5.51 15.30 -8.26
CA PRO A 74 -6.91 14.86 -8.17
C PRO A 74 -7.07 13.38 -7.76
N GLU A 75 -5.99 12.61 -7.61
CA GLU A 75 -6.03 11.23 -7.12
C GLU A 75 -5.81 11.20 -5.60
N PRO A 76 -6.66 10.48 -4.85
CA PRO A 76 -6.41 10.29 -3.43
C PRO A 76 -5.10 9.53 -3.22
N THR A 77 -4.39 9.89 -2.16
CA THR A 77 -3.17 9.19 -1.74
C THR A 77 -3.53 8.23 -0.61
N ILE A 78 -3.13 6.96 -0.76
CA ILE A 78 -3.33 5.97 0.30
C ILE A 78 -2.33 6.24 1.43
N ARG A 79 -2.85 6.35 2.65
CA ARG A 79 -2.09 6.62 3.86
C ARG A 79 -2.43 5.56 4.90
N TYR A 80 -1.41 4.85 5.38
CA TYR A 80 -1.57 3.69 6.26
C TYR A 80 -1.58 4.12 7.71
N ARG A 81 -2.52 3.61 8.50
CA ARG A 81 -2.58 3.87 9.93
C ARG A 81 -1.45 3.12 10.64
N VAL A 82 -0.63 3.85 11.38
CA VAL A 82 0.59 3.30 12.01
C VAL A 82 0.26 2.19 12.99
N ASP A 83 -0.81 2.35 13.75
CA ASP A 83 -1.32 1.41 14.76
C ASP A 83 -1.97 0.16 14.14
N ALA A 84 -2.49 0.25 12.92
CA ALA A 84 -3.17 -0.85 12.23
C ALA A 84 -2.29 -1.56 11.19
N PHE A 85 -1.13 -1.01 10.84
CA PHE A 85 -0.29 -1.57 9.77
C PHE A 85 0.28 -2.96 10.10
N SER A 86 0.64 -3.21 11.37
CA SER A 86 1.08 -4.54 11.80
C SER A 86 -0.02 -5.59 11.59
N ALA A 87 -1.26 -5.25 11.93
CA ALA A 87 -2.42 -6.11 11.72
C ALA A 87 -2.74 -6.31 10.24
N LEU A 88 -2.64 -5.26 9.43
CA LEU A 88 -2.74 -5.37 7.97
C LEU A 88 -1.71 -6.36 7.42
N TRP A 89 -0.44 -6.19 7.82
CA TRP A 89 0.64 -7.00 7.30
C TRP A 89 0.49 -8.46 7.73
N ALA A 90 0.03 -8.70 8.97
CA ALA A 90 -0.24 -10.02 9.50
C ALA A 90 -1.54 -10.66 8.99
N HIS A 91 -2.34 -9.97 8.16
CA HIS A 91 -3.60 -10.52 7.65
C HIS A 91 -3.36 -11.80 6.84
N PRO A 92 -4.16 -12.87 7.03
CA PRO A 92 -3.98 -14.16 6.34
C PRO A 92 -3.82 -14.01 4.82
N ASP A 93 -4.76 -13.33 4.16
CA ASP A 93 -4.71 -13.10 2.71
C ASP A 93 -3.41 -12.41 2.25
N VAL A 94 -2.88 -11.49 3.06
CA VAL A 94 -1.63 -10.77 2.76
C VAL A 94 -0.42 -11.69 2.91
N GLN A 95 -0.38 -12.50 3.98
CA GLN A 95 0.69 -13.45 4.23
C GLN A 95 0.70 -14.61 3.23
N GLU A 96 -0.47 -15.16 2.90
CA GLU A 96 -0.63 -16.22 1.90
C GLU A 96 -0.20 -15.73 0.51
N THR A 97 -0.63 -14.53 0.12
CA THR A 97 -0.21 -13.89 -1.13
C THR A 97 1.30 -13.63 -1.14
N LEU A 98 1.86 -13.09 -0.06
CA LEU A 98 3.30 -12.85 0.05
C LEU A 98 4.10 -14.15 -0.10
N ALA A 99 3.68 -15.21 0.57
CA ALA A 99 4.33 -16.52 0.49
C ALA A 99 4.29 -17.08 -0.94
N ALA A 100 3.14 -17.02 -1.62
CA ALA A 100 3.01 -17.44 -3.01
C ALA A 100 3.95 -16.64 -3.93
N MET A 101 3.93 -15.32 -3.85
CA MET A 101 4.76 -14.45 -4.70
C MET A 101 6.26 -14.60 -4.41
N LEU A 102 6.66 -14.92 -3.18
CA LEU A 102 8.05 -15.24 -2.85
C LEU A 102 8.48 -16.57 -3.48
N ASN A 103 7.64 -17.59 -3.41
CA ASN A 103 7.90 -18.90 -4.01
C ASN A 103 8.01 -18.81 -5.55
N GLU A 104 7.21 -17.95 -6.18
CA GLU A 104 7.23 -17.70 -7.62
C GLU A 104 8.36 -16.74 -8.06
N GLY A 105 9.05 -16.11 -7.10
CA GLY A 105 10.12 -15.15 -7.36
C GLY A 105 9.64 -13.79 -7.89
N GLU A 106 8.34 -13.52 -7.85
CA GLU A 106 7.71 -12.26 -8.28
C GLU A 106 8.06 -11.07 -7.37
N VAL A 107 8.29 -11.36 -6.09
CA VAL A 107 8.78 -10.42 -5.08
C VAL A 107 10.00 -10.99 -4.39
N ARG A 108 10.87 -10.11 -3.89
CA ARG A 108 12.06 -10.49 -3.12
C ARG A 108 12.16 -9.62 -1.88
N ILE A 109 12.40 -10.27 -0.75
CA ILE A 109 12.74 -9.57 0.49
C ILE A 109 14.17 -9.06 0.33
N ARG A 110 14.37 -7.76 0.55
CA ARG A 110 15.69 -7.19 0.73
C ARG A 110 16.20 -7.71 2.06
N GLU A 111 17.26 -8.49 2.02
CA GLU A 111 18.09 -8.69 3.20
C GLU A 111 18.49 -7.29 3.70
N LYS A 112 18.34 -7.02 5.00
CA LYS A 112 18.93 -5.83 5.62
C LYS A 112 20.44 -5.91 5.36
N GLY A 113 20.89 -5.31 4.26
CA GLY A 113 22.29 -5.01 4.05
C GLY A 113 22.69 -4.06 5.16
N ALA A 114 23.68 -4.53 5.93
CA ALA A 114 24.54 -3.81 6.85
C ALA A 114 24.45 -2.27 6.77
N GLU A 115 24.37 -1.67 7.95
CA GLU A 115 24.82 -0.31 8.25
C GLU A 115 25.76 0.24 7.16
N GLN A 116 25.28 1.22 6.41
CA GLN A 116 26.19 2.09 5.66
C GLN A 116 26.81 3.03 6.69
N PHE A 117 27.95 2.62 7.21
CA PHE A 117 28.94 3.49 7.85
C PHE A 117 29.67 4.29 6.77
#